data_AF-A0A1F3SWZ9-F1
#
_entry.id   AF-A0A1F3SWZ9-F1
#
_cell.length_a   1.000
_cell.length_b   1.000
_cell.length_c   1.000
_cell.angle_alpha   90.00
_cell.angle_beta   90.00
_cell.angle_gamma   90.00
#
_symmetry.space_group_name_H-M   'P 1'
#
loop_
_entity.id
_entity.type
_entity.pdbx_description
1 polymer ?
#
loop_
_entity_poly.entity_id
_entity_poly.type
_entity_poly.pdbx_seq_one_letter_code
_entity_poly.pdbx_strand_id
1 'polypeptide(L)'
;MIWRHLGILSTIGLVLLTTATHAASYTLFAYDGFLYDQVADYDQIVKRLVPGDELVFSNGDVQRIGQLVGTGNTTLIFELANDSEKLIRIPKGRDWAEFTETRYMEYMSSYQIGAEALRDQGVPIVKIHDQLAGEFTIVERIPGEMSLRDFLNRPPGAEGAQEMQDALVEFARKTAGFQEIGDFHPGQLFYHTGRKEWVLVDWSSAHLPLVPTSEDMLSRSRSLFVGRPEYRADFFFQFLKSAEAEPGNVIFTPVREEYSWIANLANRIHRAVTDERKSMIMKRATTPNLTDDGSRRRGCIFSILPGTI
;
A
#
# COMPACT_ATOMS: atom_id res chain seq x y z
N MET A 1 68.18 -50.06 4.10
CA MET A 1 68.22 -49.21 5.32
C MET A 1 67.49 -47.93 4.99
N ILE A 2 66.47 -47.37 5.65
CA ILE A 2 65.52 -47.74 6.71
C ILE A 2 64.46 -46.61 6.60
N TRP A 3 63.16 -46.97 6.52
CA TRP A 3 61.99 -46.34 7.15
C TRP A 3 61.57 -44.85 6.95
N ARG A 4 60.23 -44.69 6.73
CA ARG A 4 59.28 -43.67 7.25
C ARG A 4 59.44 -42.21 6.76
N HIS A 5 58.41 -41.53 6.26
CA HIS A 5 57.14 -41.29 6.95
C HIS A 5 55.92 -41.14 6.01
N LEU A 6 54.93 -42.00 6.26
CA LEU A 6 53.50 -41.73 6.10
C LEU A 6 53.03 -40.72 7.15
N GLY A 7 51.98 -39.97 6.81
CA GLY A 7 51.11 -39.21 7.72
C GLY A 7 51.11 -37.72 7.35
N ILE A 8 50.00 -37.07 7.00
CA ILE A 8 48.63 -37.21 7.48
C ILE A 8 47.70 -36.74 6.35
N LEU A 9 46.92 -37.66 5.78
CA LEU A 9 45.69 -37.30 5.06
C LEU A 9 44.69 -36.90 6.15
N SER A 10 44.62 -35.60 6.44
CA SER A 10 43.55 -35.04 7.27
C SER A 10 42.27 -35.08 6.43
N THR A 11 41.58 -36.21 6.50
CA THR A 11 40.19 -36.35 6.13
C THR A 11 39.38 -35.49 7.11
N ILE A 12 39.33 -34.18 6.85
CA ILE A 12 38.28 -33.32 7.41
C ILE A 12 37.00 -33.80 6.72
N GLY A 13 36.35 -34.78 7.34
CA GLY A 13 34.98 -35.13 7.03
C GLY A 13 34.15 -33.89 7.28
N LEU A 14 33.89 -33.13 6.22
CA LEU A 14 32.90 -32.08 6.19
C LEU A 14 31.55 -32.77 6.33
N VAL A 15 31.14 -33.00 7.57
CA VAL A 15 29.78 -33.38 7.92
C VAL A 15 28.93 -32.16 7.56
N LEU A 16 28.48 -32.12 6.31
CA LEU A 16 27.34 -31.31 5.87
C LEU A 16 26.12 -31.85 6.61
N LEU A 17 25.97 -31.45 7.88
CA LEU A 17 24.69 -31.41 8.55
C LEU A 17 23.86 -30.40 7.76
N THR A 18 23.28 -30.86 6.66
CA THR A 18 22.12 -30.20 6.07
C THR A 18 21.06 -30.27 7.16
N THR A 19 20.97 -29.20 7.96
CA THR A 19 19.81 -28.97 8.79
C THR A 19 18.66 -28.93 7.82
N ALA A 20 17.95 -30.06 7.68
CA ALA A 20 16.66 -30.09 7.05
C ALA A 20 15.82 -29.13 7.89
N THR A 21 15.73 -27.89 7.43
CA THR A 21 14.78 -26.91 7.93
C THR A 21 13.44 -27.58 7.73
N HIS A 22 12.86 -28.08 8.83
CA HIS A 22 11.57 -28.74 8.78
C HIS A 22 10.57 -27.67 8.39
N ALA A 23 10.15 -27.70 7.12
CA ALA A 23 8.98 -26.96 6.68
C ALA A 23 7.79 -27.54 7.43
N ALA A 24 7.18 -26.73 8.29
CA ALA A 24 5.94 -27.10 8.94
C ALA A 24 4.76 -26.75 8.02
N SER A 25 3.67 -27.50 8.14
CA SER A 25 2.41 -27.19 7.48
C SER A 25 1.42 -26.71 8.55
N TYR A 26 0.85 -25.53 8.35
CA TYR A 26 -0.07 -24.89 9.29
C TYR A 26 -1.42 -24.62 8.62
N THR A 27 -2.50 -25.03 9.26
CA THR A 27 -3.85 -24.55 8.91
C THR A 27 -4.11 -23.27 9.67
N LEU A 28 -4.26 -22.15 8.96
CA LEU A 28 -4.44 -20.84 9.58
C LEU A 28 -5.92 -20.52 9.87
N PHE A 29 -6.81 -21.02 9.03
CA PHE A 29 -8.24 -20.73 9.10
C PHE A 29 -9.05 -22.03 9.02
N ALA A 30 -10.12 -22.09 9.80
CA ALA A 30 -11.06 -23.20 9.78
C ALA A 30 -12.43 -22.70 9.31
N TYR A 31 -13.09 -23.50 8.49
CA TYR A 31 -14.48 -23.29 8.11
C TYR A 31 -15.38 -24.13 9.01
N ASP A 32 -16.28 -23.48 9.76
CA ASP A 32 -17.22 -24.15 10.66
C ASP A 32 -18.59 -24.44 10.01
N GLY A 33 -18.76 -24.09 8.73
CA GLY A 33 -20.04 -24.19 8.01
C GLY A 33 -20.78 -22.86 7.87
N PHE A 34 -20.39 -21.83 8.63
CA PHE A 34 -21.04 -20.50 8.62
C PHE A 34 -20.05 -19.35 8.46
N LEU A 35 -18.91 -19.41 9.15
CA LEU A 35 -17.88 -18.40 9.14
C LEU A 35 -16.49 -19.03 8.99
N TYR A 36 -15.57 -18.21 8.47
CA TYR A 36 -14.15 -18.53 8.46
C TYR A 36 -13.52 -17.84 9.66
N ASP A 37 -13.03 -18.64 10.60
CA ASP A 37 -12.38 -18.14 11.81
C ASP A 37 -10.92 -18.58 11.85
N GLN A 38 -10.10 -17.73 12.48
CA GLN A 38 -8.73 -18.07 12.83
C GLN A 38 -8.72 -19.31 13.74
N VAL A 39 -7.78 -20.22 13.52
CA VAL A 39 -7.58 -21.34 14.44
C VAL A 39 -7.19 -20.84 15.83
N ALA A 40 -7.48 -21.64 16.88
CA ALA A 40 -7.31 -21.21 18.28
C ALA A 40 -5.87 -20.77 18.63
N ASP A 41 -4.86 -21.29 17.94
CA ASP A 41 -3.44 -21.01 18.12
C ASP A 41 -2.85 -20.12 17.00
N TYR A 42 -3.69 -19.44 16.20
CA TYR A 42 -3.28 -18.59 15.07
C TYR A 42 -2.13 -17.64 15.43
N ASP A 43 -2.27 -16.89 16.53
CA ASP A 43 -1.27 -15.93 16.99
C ASP A 43 0.09 -16.58 17.26
N GLN A 44 0.09 -17.79 17.82
CA GLN A 44 1.30 -18.55 18.13
C GLN A 44 1.96 -19.09 16.87
N ILE A 45 1.13 -19.53 15.90
CA ILE A 45 1.58 -19.99 14.59
C ILE A 45 2.22 -18.83 13.83
N VAL A 46 1.50 -17.73 13.64
CA VAL A 46 1.95 -16.56 12.86
C VAL A 46 3.25 -15.95 13.40
N LYS A 47 3.43 -15.93 14.74
CA LYS A 47 4.68 -15.47 15.39
C LYS A 47 5.90 -16.36 15.12
N ARG A 48 5.69 -17.61 14.68
CA ARG A 48 6.74 -18.63 14.50
C ARG A 48 6.97 -19.01 13.04
N LEU A 49 6.24 -18.42 12.10
CA LEU A 49 6.40 -18.68 10.68
C LEU A 49 7.84 -18.43 10.23
N VAL A 50 8.39 -19.39 9.50
CA VAL A 50 9.74 -19.32 8.93
C VAL A 50 9.73 -19.65 7.43
N PRO A 51 10.76 -19.22 6.68
CA PRO A 51 10.86 -19.55 5.26
C PRO A 51 10.81 -21.06 5.02
N GLY A 52 9.98 -21.49 4.08
CA GLY A 52 9.75 -22.90 3.73
C GLY A 52 8.45 -23.46 4.27
N ASP A 53 7.82 -22.84 5.27
CA ASP A 53 6.55 -23.29 5.82
C ASP A 53 5.41 -23.25 4.78
N GLU A 54 4.46 -24.17 4.93
CA GLU A 54 3.24 -24.26 4.13
C GLU A 54 2.04 -23.74 4.93
N LEU A 55 1.30 -22.81 4.33
CA LEU A 55 0.09 -22.22 4.89
C LEU A 55 -1.11 -22.80 4.15
N VAL A 56 -1.99 -23.48 4.88
CA VAL A 56 -3.25 -24.02 4.37
C VAL A 56 -4.38 -23.07 4.75
N PHE A 57 -5.07 -22.56 3.72
CA PHE A 57 -6.19 -21.63 3.85
C PHE A 57 -7.53 -22.35 3.84
N SER A 58 -8.61 -21.65 4.19
CA SER A 58 -9.92 -22.27 4.38
C SER A 58 -10.52 -22.89 3.12
N ASN A 59 -10.15 -22.36 1.94
CA ASN A 59 -10.57 -22.87 0.64
C ASN A 59 -9.75 -24.10 0.18
N GLY A 60 -8.81 -24.57 1.00
CA GLY A 60 -7.90 -25.67 0.68
C GLY A 60 -6.65 -25.25 -0.10
N ASP A 61 -6.49 -23.96 -0.42
CA ASP A 61 -5.28 -23.46 -1.06
C ASP A 61 -4.09 -23.61 -0.11
N VAL A 62 -2.95 -24.00 -0.69
CA VAL A 62 -1.69 -24.16 0.04
C VAL A 62 -0.66 -23.23 -0.56
N GLN A 63 -0.13 -22.33 0.26
CA GLN A 63 0.93 -21.41 -0.15
C GLN A 63 2.19 -21.68 0.67
N ARG A 64 3.33 -21.87 -0.01
CA ARG A 64 4.63 -21.99 0.65
C ARG A 64 5.29 -20.62 0.72
N ILE A 65 5.69 -20.19 1.92
CA ILE A 65 6.27 -18.87 2.14
C ILE A 65 7.80 -18.88 2.04
N GLY A 66 8.36 -17.78 1.55
CA GLY A 66 9.79 -17.49 1.48
C GLY A 66 10.24 -16.58 2.61
N GLN A 67 11.17 -15.65 2.32
CA GLN A 67 11.69 -14.72 3.32
C GLN A 67 10.63 -13.72 3.78
N LEU A 68 10.71 -13.30 5.05
CA LEU A 68 9.95 -12.16 5.55
C LEU A 68 10.55 -10.88 4.93
N VAL A 69 9.75 -10.16 4.16
CA VAL A 69 10.14 -8.92 3.48
C VAL A 69 9.84 -7.71 4.35
N GLY A 70 8.73 -7.75 5.09
CA GLY A 70 8.34 -6.61 5.91
C GLY A 70 7.19 -6.92 6.86
N THR A 71 6.98 -5.99 7.77
CA THR A 71 5.95 -6.07 8.80
C THR A 71 5.19 -4.74 8.81
N GLY A 72 3.95 -4.76 8.36
CA GLY A 72 3.02 -3.63 8.50
C GLY A 72 2.46 -3.55 9.92
N ASN A 73 1.51 -2.64 10.18
CA ASN A 73 0.84 -2.60 11.49
C ASN A 73 -0.01 -3.86 11.71
N THR A 74 -0.76 -4.26 10.69
CA THR A 74 -1.76 -5.35 10.73
C THR A 74 -1.35 -6.60 9.97
N THR A 75 -0.25 -6.58 9.21
CA THR A 75 0.13 -7.68 8.31
C THR A 75 1.62 -8.03 8.40
N LEU A 76 1.93 -9.30 8.17
CA LEU A 76 3.27 -9.79 7.82
C LEU A 76 3.33 -9.97 6.31
N ILE A 77 4.47 -9.67 5.71
CA ILE A 77 4.66 -9.72 4.25
C ILE A 77 5.81 -10.67 3.96
N PHE A 78 5.51 -11.80 3.33
CA PHE A 78 6.49 -12.81 2.94
C PHE A 78 6.62 -12.88 1.42
N GLU A 79 7.77 -13.32 0.92
CA GLU A 79 7.90 -13.79 -0.46
C GLU A 79 7.07 -15.07 -0.65
N LEU A 80 6.62 -15.37 -1.85
CA LEU A 80 6.17 -16.73 -2.19
C LEU A 80 7.37 -17.60 -2.57
N ALA A 81 7.50 -18.79 -1.97
CA ALA A 81 8.66 -19.66 -2.20
C ALA A 81 8.78 -20.12 -3.66
N ASN A 82 7.66 -20.23 -4.36
CA ASN A 82 7.61 -20.67 -5.76
C ASN A 82 7.67 -19.50 -6.77
N ASP A 83 7.59 -18.25 -6.30
CA ASP A 83 7.54 -17.06 -7.15
C ASP A 83 8.03 -15.82 -6.40
N SER A 84 9.33 -15.50 -6.54
CA SER A 84 9.96 -14.36 -5.86
C SER A 84 9.49 -12.99 -6.35
N GLU A 85 8.73 -12.94 -7.46
CA GLU A 85 8.11 -11.72 -7.97
C GLU A 85 6.77 -11.42 -7.29
N LYS A 86 6.33 -12.29 -6.37
CA LYS A 86 5.10 -12.14 -5.61
C LYS A 86 5.35 -12.14 -4.11
N LEU A 87 4.53 -11.37 -3.42
CA LEU A 87 4.50 -11.29 -1.97
C LEU A 87 3.13 -11.76 -1.48
N ILE A 88 3.09 -12.47 -0.36
CA ILE A 88 1.87 -12.82 0.34
C ILE A 88 1.77 -12.01 1.63
N ARG A 89 0.64 -11.35 1.81
CA ARG A 89 0.28 -10.60 3.01
C ARG A 89 -0.58 -11.50 3.89
N ILE A 90 -0.11 -11.75 5.11
CA ILE A 90 -0.79 -12.56 6.12
C ILE A 90 -1.20 -11.63 7.28
N PRO A 91 -2.46 -11.63 7.72
CA PRO A 91 -2.88 -10.80 8.84
C PRO A 91 -2.15 -11.22 10.12
N LYS A 92 -1.78 -10.25 10.93
CA LYS A 92 -1.24 -10.53 12.26
C LYS A 92 -2.34 -11.03 13.18
N GLY A 93 -1.91 -11.79 14.18
CA GLY A 93 -2.77 -12.26 15.25
C GLY A 93 -3.23 -11.15 16.21
N ARG A 94 -4.21 -11.48 17.06
CA ARG A 94 -4.84 -10.57 18.04
C ARG A 94 -3.84 -9.92 18.99
N ASP A 95 -2.82 -10.65 19.40
CA ASP A 95 -1.79 -10.21 20.35
C ASP A 95 -0.89 -9.06 19.86
N TRP A 96 -0.97 -8.66 18.58
CA TRP A 96 -0.02 -7.72 17.99
C TRP A 96 -0.39 -6.23 18.15
N ALA A 97 -1.60 -5.91 18.63
CA ALA A 97 -2.01 -4.56 19.00
C ALA A 97 -3.35 -4.54 19.76
N GLU A 98 -3.68 -3.42 20.42
CA GLU A 98 -4.95 -3.15 21.15
C GLU A 98 -6.22 -3.10 20.27
N PHE A 99 -6.24 -3.84 19.15
CA PHE A 99 -7.39 -3.92 18.26
C PHE A 99 -8.23 -5.16 18.61
N THR A 100 -9.55 -5.01 18.59
CA THR A 100 -10.49 -6.12 18.75
C THR A 100 -10.43 -7.06 17.54
N GLU A 101 -10.74 -8.34 17.75
CA GLU A 101 -10.72 -9.42 16.74
C GLU A 101 -11.46 -9.04 15.44
N THR A 102 -12.60 -8.36 15.56
CA THR A 102 -13.42 -7.86 14.44
C THR A 102 -12.63 -6.97 13.46
N ARG A 103 -11.66 -6.17 13.95
CA ARG A 103 -10.95 -5.18 13.13
C ARG A 103 -9.91 -5.77 12.18
N TYR A 104 -9.42 -6.99 12.41
CA TYR A 104 -8.34 -7.57 11.60
C TYR A 104 -8.84 -8.22 10.30
N MET A 105 -9.88 -9.04 10.39
CA MET A 105 -10.55 -9.61 9.20
C MET A 105 -11.18 -8.51 8.35
N GLU A 106 -11.72 -7.48 9.01
CA GLU A 106 -12.20 -6.25 8.37
C GLU A 106 -11.09 -5.49 7.65
N TYR A 107 -9.84 -5.52 8.13
CA TYR A 107 -8.73 -4.82 7.47
C TYR A 107 -8.38 -5.44 6.11
N MET A 108 -8.23 -6.77 6.03
CA MET A 108 -7.93 -7.43 4.75
C MET A 108 -9.09 -7.26 3.76
N SER A 109 -10.33 -7.31 4.23
CA SER A 109 -11.51 -6.99 3.42
C SER A 109 -11.53 -5.51 2.99
N SER A 110 -11.11 -4.62 3.89
CA SER A 110 -11.00 -3.18 3.62
C SER A 110 -9.94 -2.86 2.58
N TYR A 111 -8.83 -3.60 2.57
CA TYR A 111 -7.79 -3.51 1.55
C TYR A 111 -8.38 -3.80 0.17
N GLN A 112 -9.20 -4.85 0.04
CA GLN A 112 -9.87 -5.16 -1.23
C GLN A 112 -10.83 -4.05 -1.66
N ILE A 113 -11.73 -3.62 -0.78
CA ILE A 113 -12.73 -2.58 -1.09
C ILE A 113 -12.03 -1.28 -1.50
N GLY A 114 -10.95 -0.91 -0.81
CA GLY A 114 -10.15 0.26 -1.17
C GLY A 114 -9.48 0.12 -2.55
N ALA A 115 -9.01 -1.09 -2.88
CA ALA A 115 -8.37 -1.36 -4.17
C ALA A 115 -9.29 -1.08 -5.35
N GLU A 116 -10.57 -1.45 -5.23
CA GLU A 116 -11.58 -1.23 -6.26
C GLU A 116 -11.80 0.27 -6.51
N ALA A 117 -12.01 1.06 -5.44
CA ALA A 117 -12.17 2.51 -5.56
C ALA A 117 -10.95 3.19 -6.21
N LEU A 118 -9.73 2.75 -5.84
CA LEU A 118 -8.48 3.29 -6.41
C LEU A 118 -8.33 2.92 -7.89
N ARG A 119 -8.66 1.68 -8.28
CA ARG A 119 -8.64 1.22 -9.67
C ARG A 119 -9.64 1.97 -10.55
N ASP A 120 -10.84 2.23 -10.03
CA ASP A 120 -11.88 2.99 -10.75
C ASP A 120 -11.44 4.41 -11.09
N GLN A 121 -10.53 4.99 -10.30
CA GLN A 121 -9.90 6.29 -10.56
C GLN A 121 -8.57 6.18 -11.32
N GLY A 122 -8.14 4.97 -11.70
CA GLY A 122 -6.88 4.74 -12.39
C GLY A 122 -5.63 5.03 -11.55
N VAL A 123 -5.75 5.05 -10.21
CA VAL A 123 -4.60 5.23 -9.32
C VAL A 123 -3.68 4.01 -9.45
N PRO A 124 -2.38 4.17 -9.72
CA PRO A 124 -1.47 3.04 -9.79
C PRO A 124 -1.30 2.43 -8.40
N ILE A 125 -1.84 1.22 -8.24
CA ILE A 125 -1.70 0.41 -7.04
C ILE A 125 -0.94 -0.88 -7.36
N VAL A 126 -0.40 -1.52 -6.35
CA VAL A 126 0.21 -2.85 -6.49
C VAL A 126 -0.81 -3.82 -7.09
N LYS A 127 -0.36 -4.60 -8.08
CA LYS A 127 -1.18 -5.63 -8.72
C LYS A 127 -1.49 -6.72 -7.70
N ILE A 128 -2.78 -6.95 -7.46
CA ILE A 128 -3.27 -8.08 -6.68
C ILE A 128 -3.40 -9.27 -7.64
N HIS A 129 -2.70 -10.36 -7.37
CA HIS A 129 -2.72 -11.59 -8.17
C HIS A 129 -3.80 -12.56 -7.69
N ASP A 130 -3.95 -12.66 -6.38
CA ASP A 130 -4.89 -13.57 -5.74
C ASP A 130 -5.21 -13.07 -4.33
N GLN A 131 -6.36 -13.45 -3.81
CA GLN A 131 -6.81 -13.03 -2.48
C GLN A 131 -7.91 -13.95 -1.97
N LEU A 132 -7.92 -14.13 -0.65
CA LEU A 132 -9.03 -14.74 0.07
C LEU A 132 -9.43 -13.79 1.19
N ALA A 133 -10.68 -13.32 1.16
CA ALA A 133 -11.17 -12.25 2.01
C ALA A 133 -10.94 -12.59 3.49
N GLY A 134 -10.27 -11.69 4.21
CA GLY A 134 -9.90 -11.89 5.61
C GLY A 134 -8.64 -12.74 5.85
N GLU A 135 -8.23 -13.58 4.90
CA GLU A 135 -7.19 -14.58 5.13
C GLU A 135 -5.83 -14.20 4.54
N PHE A 136 -5.78 -13.84 3.26
CA PHE A 136 -4.53 -13.44 2.60
C PHE A 136 -4.74 -12.53 1.40
N THR A 137 -3.65 -11.89 0.98
CA THR A 137 -3.59 -11.22 -0.33
C THR A 137 -2.22 -11.44 -0.94
N ILE A 138 -2.18 -11.94 -2.17
CA ILE A 138 -0.96 -12.10 -2.96
C ILE A 138 -0.85 -10.91 -3.91
N VAL A 139 0.25 -10.18 -3.80
CA VAL A 139 0.53 -8.96 -4.57
C VAL A 139 1.84 -9.08 -5.33
N GLU A 140 2.02 -8.28 -6.38
CA GLU A 140 3.33 -8.17 -7.06
C GLU A 140 4.38 -7.58 -6.10
N ARG A 141 5.63 -7.98 -6.26
CA ARG A 141 6.78 -7.34 -5.64
C ARG A 141 7.22 -6.15 -6.49
N ILE A 142 7.36 -4.98 -5.87
CA ILE A 142 7.87 -3.78 -6.57
C ILE A 142 9.41 -3.84 -6.64
N PRO A 143 10.02 -3.85 -7.84
CA PRO A 143 11.47 -3.92 -8.00
C PRO A 143 12.15 -2.58 -7.72
N GLY A 144 13.31 -2.63 -7.05
CA GLY A 144 14.17 -1.45 -6.84
C GLY A 144 13.63 -0.48 -5.80
N GLU A 145 13.17 -1.02 -4.67
CA GLU A 145 12.53 -0.41 -3.49
C GLU A 145 13.00 1.03 -3.16
N MET A 146 12.50 2.01 -3.90
CA MET A 146 12.65 3.44 -3.59
C MET A 146 11.29 3.94 -3.11
N SER A 147 11.12 4.07 -1.80
CA SER A 147 9.91 4.69 -1.28
C SER A 147 9.92 6.21 -1.51
N LEU A 148 8.74 6.84 -1.46
CA LEU A 148 8.65 8.31 -1.52
C LEU A 148 9.41 8.93 -0.34
N ARG A 149 9.36 8.31 0.83
CA ARG A 149 10.18 8.73 1.99
C ARG A 149 11.66 8.75 1.64
N ASP A 150 12.18 7.69 1.04
CA ASP A 150 13.60 7.61 0.69
C ASP A 150 13.96 8.66 -0.36
N PHE A 151 13.11 8.79 -1.38
CA PHE A 151 13.28 9.77 -2.45
C PHE A 151 13.35 11.21 -1.95
N LEU A 152 12.46 11.61 -1.03
CA LEU A 152 12.46 12.96 -0.45
C LEU A 152 13.70 13.26 0.41
N ASN A 153 14.37 12.24 0.91
CA ASN A 153 15.61 12.38 1.68
C ASN A 153 16.89 12.30 0.82
N ARG A 154 16.77 12.12 -0.51
CA ARG A 154 17.94 12.08 -1.40
C ARG A 154 18.52 13.49 -1.63
N PRO A 155 19.83 13.59 -1.92
CA PRO A 155 20.41 14.85 -2.33
C PRO A 155 19.79 15.33 -3.66
N PRO A 156 19.67 16.66 -3.85
CA PRO A 156 19.18 17.23 -5.10
C PRO A 156 20.05 16.76 -6.29
N GLY A 157 19.41 16.51 -7.43
CA GLY A 157 20.10 16.14 -8.67
C GLY A 157 20.58 14.68 -8.75
N ALA A 158 20.11 13.81 -7.85
CA ALA A 158 20.36 12.37 -7.97
C ALA A 158 19.89 11.83 -9.34
N GLU A 159 20.59 10.84 -9.87
CA GLU A 159 20.23 10.19 -11.13
C GLU A 159 18.79 9.68 -11.09
N GLY A 160 18.04 9.94 -12.18
CA GLY A 160 16.62 9.59 -12.30
C GLY A 160 15.66 10.50 -11.51
N ALA A 161 16.15 11.49 -10.74
CA ALA A 161 15.27 12.30 -9.89
C ALA A 161 14.22 13.07 -10.68
N GLN A 162 14.55 13.64 -11.84
CA GLN A 162 13.57 14.35 -12.65
C GLN A 162 12.44 13.43 -13.15
N GLU A 163 12.79 12.22 -13.59
CA GLU A 163 11.81 11.21 -14.03
C GLU A 163 10.87 10.83 -12.87
N MET A 164 11.43 10.57 -11.68
CA MET A 164 10.65 10.28 -10.47
C MET A 164 9.75 11.45 -10.07
N GLN A 165 10.22 12.70 -10.19
CA GLN A 165 9.40 13.89 -9.94
C GLN A 165 8.22 13.98 -10.90
N ASP A 166 8.46 13.77 -12.19
CA ASP A 166 7.43 13.86 -13.22
C ASP A 166 6.39 12.75 -13.04
N ALA A 167 6.85 11.53 -12.73
CA ALA A 167 5.99 10.42 -12.37
C ALA A 167 5.17 10.71 -11.10
N LEU A 168 5.72 11.43 -10.10
CA LEU A 168 4.99 11.76 -8.88
C LEU A 168 3.88 12.78 -9.14
N VAL A 169 4.14 13.74 -10.02
CA VAL A 169 3.13 14.70 -10.50
C VAL A 169 1.99 13.97 -11.20
N GLU A 170 2.31 12.97 -12.03
CA GLU A 170 1.29 12.15 -12.70
C GLU A 170 0.50 11.28 -11.71
N PHE A 171 1.17 10.64 -10.75
CA PHE A 171 0.49 9.90 -9.69
C PHE A 171 -0.48 10.82 -8.93
N ALA A 172 -0.02 12.02 -8.54
CA ALA A 172 -0.87 12.98 -7.84
C ALA A 172 -2.10 13.38 -8.66
N ARG A 173 -1.93 13.61 -9.98
CA ARG A 173 -3.04 13.87 -10.91
C ARG A 173 -4.08 12.76 -10.87
N LYS A 174 -3.66 11.50 -10.94
CA LYS A 174 -4.58 10.33 -10.89
C LYS A 174 -5.32 10.22 -9.55
N THR A 175 -4.76 10.75 -8.47
CA THR A 175 -5.42 10.80 -7.15
C THR A 175 -6.32 12.03 -6.94
N ALA A 176 -6.45 12.91 -7.93
CA ALA A 176 -7.20 14.18 -7.80
C ALA A 176 -8.68 14.00 -7.43
N GLY A 177 -9.27 12.84 -7.77
CA GLY A 177 -10.63 12.44 -7.40
C GLY A 177 -10.84 12.11 -5.92
N PHE A 178 -9.80 12.15 -5.10
CA PHE A 178 -9.87 11.89 -3.66
C PHE A 178 -9.54 13.15 -2.84
N GLN A 179 -10.27 13.34 -1.74
CA GLN A 179 -9.87 14.23 -0.65
C GLN A 179 -8.89 13.54 0.29
N GLU A 180 -9.09 12.24 0.52
CA GLU A 180 -8.27 11.39 1.37
C GLU A 180 -8.18 9.98 0.79
N ILE A 181 -7.00 9.40 0.84
CA ILE A 181 -6.79 7.95 0.67
C ILE A 181 -6.49 7.41 2.07
N GLY A 182 -7.29 6.45 2.53
CA GLY A 182 -7.16 5.90 3.86
C GLY A 182 -5.76 5.31 4.12
N ASP A 183 -5.20 5.67 5.27
CA ASP A 183 -3.86 5.28 5.75
C ASP A 183 -2.68 5.77 4.89
N PHE A 184 -2.88 6.70 3.95
CA PHE A 184 -1.85 7.12 3.00
C PHE A 184 -0.68 7.87 3.67
N HIS A 185 0.55 7.34 3.51
CA HIS A 185 1.78 7.99 3.98
C HIS A 185 3.02 7.71 3.07
N PRO A 186 4.12 8.49 3.17
CA PRO A 186 5.24 8.40 2.22
C PRO A 186 5.99 7.05 2.18
N GLY A 187 5.73 6.17 3.14
CA GLY A 187 6.34 4.84 3.21
C GLY A 187 5.58 3.78 2.44
N GLN A 188 4.40 4.11 1.89
CA GLN A 188 3.54 3.18 1.14
C GLN A 188 3.54 3.47 -0.36
N LEU A 189 4.29 4.48 -0.81
CA LEU A 189 4.40 4.84 -2.21
C LEU A 189 5.80 4.48 -2.70
N PHE A 190 5.91 3.56 -3.65
CA PHE A 190 7.18 3.05 -4.16
C PHE A 190 7.34 3.35 -5.65
N TYR A 191 8.54 3.72 -6.07
CA TYR A 191 8.82 3.93 -7.49
C TYR A 191 9.12 2.59 -8.18
N HIS A 192 8.27 2.21 -9.13
CA HIS A 192 8.47 1.01 -9.91
C HIS A 192 9.37 1.30 -11.12
N THR A 193 10.65 0.98 -10.99
CA THR A 193 11.70 1.26 -11.99
C THR A 193 11.35 0.77 -13.41
N GLY A 194 10.82 -0.44 -13.56
CA GLY A 194 10.45 -1.00 -14.87
C GLY A 194 9.26 -0.31 -15.56
N ARG A 195 8.34 0.28 -14.79
CA ARG A 195 7.12 0.96 -15.28
C ARG A 195 7.27 2.48 -15.29
N LYS A 196 8.31 2.99 -14.62
CA LYS A 196 8.60 4.41 -14.45
C LYS A 196 7.43 5.19 -13.84
N GLU A 197 6.77 4.58 -12.87
CA GLU A 197 5.63 5.17 -12.17
C GLU A 197 5.71 4.94 -10.66
N TRP A 198 5.04 5.79 -9.89
CA TRP A 198 4.82 5.55 -8.47
C TRP A 198 3.63 4.62 -8.28
N VAL A 199 3.80 3.63 -7.40
CA VAL A 199 2.80 2.60 -7.11
C VAL A 199 2.49 2.64 -5.62
N LEU A 200 1.22 2.78 -5.29
CA LEU A 200 0.74 2.67 -3.92
C LEU A 200 0.66 1.19 -3.54
N VAL A 201 1.33 0.78 -2.46
CA VAL A 201 1.39 -0.64 -2.05
C VAL A 201 0.50 -0.96 -0.85
N ASP A 202 0.10 0.06 -0.09
CA ASP A 202 -0.73 -0.12 1.10
C ASP A 202 -1.78 0.99 1.27
N TRP A 203 -2.96 0.62 1.79
CA TRP A 203 -4.11 1.51 1.98
C TRP A 203 -5.16 0.86 2.89
N SER A 204 -6.14 1.64 3.34
CA SER A 204 -7.38 1.16 3.98
C SER A 204 -8.62 1.45 3.12
N SER A 205 -9.80 0.98 3.52
CA SER A 205 -11.07 1.23 2.81
C SER A 205 -11.59 2.66 2.95
N ALA A 206 -11.06 3.45 3.89
CA ALA A 206 -11.54 4.77 4.23
C ALA A 206 -11.07 5.84 3.22
N HIS A 207 -11.41 5.69 1.94
CA HIS A 207 -11.19 6.72 0.94
C HIS A 207 -12.32 7.76 1.02
N LEU A 208 -11.96 9.04 1.04
CA LEU A 208 -12.93 10.13 0.95
C LEU A 208 -12.93 10.64 -0.49
N PRO A 209 -13.95 10.28 -1.31
CA PRO A 209 -14.02 10.77 -2.68
C PRO A 209 -14.27 12.28 -2.67
N LEU A 210 -13.67 12.98 -3.63
CA LEU A 210 -13.98 14.37 -3.89
C LEU A 210 -15.25 14.44 -4.74
N VAL A 211 -16.30 15.05 -4.19
CA VAL A 211 -17.50 15.43 -4.95
C VAL A 211 -17.46 16.94 -5.14
N PRO A 212 -16.79 17.45 -6.18
CA PRO A 212 -16.73 18.89 -6.38
C PRO A 212 -18.08 19.36 -6.92
N THR A 213 -18.76 20.22 -6.17
CA THR A 213 -20.04 20.84 -6.57
C THR A 213 -19.86 22.28 -7.04
N SER A 214 -18.70 22.90 -6.79
CA SER A 214 -18.36 24.25 -7.24
C SER A 214 -16.84 24.46 -7.31
N GLU A 215 -16.39 25.50 -8.01
CA GLU A 215 -14.99 25.92 -8.01
C GLU A 215 -14.51 26.38 -6.62
N ASP A 216 -15.38 26.98 -5.81
CA ASP A 216 -15.06 27.36 -4.42
C ASP A 216 -14.80 26.14 -3.52
N MET A 217 -15.40 24.99 -3.82
CA MET A 217 -15.03 23.75 -3.14
C MET A 217 -13.67 23.22 -3.61
N LEU A 218 -13.28 23.46 -4.86
CA LEU A 218 -11.96 23.03 -5.35
C LEU A 218 -10.84 23.78 -4.65
N SER A 219 -10.98 25.09 -4.52
CA SER A 219 -9.99 25.91 -3.85
C SER A 219 -9.81 25.46 -2.39
N ARG A 220 -10.90 25.12 -1.72
CA ARG A 220 -10.83 24.68 -0.30
C ARG A 220 -10.42 23.22 -0.14
N SER A 221 -10.54 22.40 -1.18
CA SER A 221 -10.17 20.98 -1.13
C SER A 221 -8.65 20.83 -1.13
N ARG A 222 -8.08 20.40 0.00
CA ARG A 222 -6.65 20.12 0.07
C ARG A 222 -6.27 18.91 -0.81
N SER A 223 -5.05 18.90 -1.30
CA SER A 223 -4.46 17.76 -1.99
C SER A 223 -4.02 16.72 -0.94
N LEU A 224 -4.00 15.43 -1.31
CA LEU A 224 -3.47 14.35 -0.47
C LEU A 224 -2.04 14.62 0.02
N PHE A 225 -1.28 15.37 -0.77
CA PHE A 225 0.11 15.73 -0.50
C PHE A 225 0.27 16.96 0.41
N VAL A 226 -0.84 17.60 0.77
CA VAL A 226 -0.88 18.84 1.54
C VAL A 226 -1.73 18.55 2.76
N GLY A 227 -1.09 17.97 3.76
CA GLY A 227 -1.78 17.42 4.93
C GLY A 227 -2.57 18.47 5.72
N ARG A 228 -3.41 17.98 6.62
CA ARG A 228 -3.86 18.79 7.76
C ARG A 228 -2.74 18.77 8.80
N PRO A 229 -2.31 19.91 9.39
CA PRO A 229 -1.24 19.93 10.40
C PRO A 229 -1.49 18.99 11.59
N GLU A 230 -2.76 18.70 11.85
CA GLU A 230 -3.27 17.89 12.96
C GLU A 230 -3.18 16.38 12.70
N TYR A 231 -3.02 15.98 11.42
CA TYR A 231 -2.83 14.59 11.02
C TYR A 231 -1.40 14.43 10.49
N ARG A 232 -0.66 13.45 11.02
CA ARG A 232 0.78 13.20 10.78
C ARG A 232 1.17 12.85 9.32
N ALA A 233 0.34 13.19 8.34
CA ALA A 233 0.47 12.82 6.94
C ALA A 233 0.86 13.99 6.01
N ASP A 234 1.40 15.09 6.53
CA ASP A 234 1.90 16.15 5.66
C ASP A 234 3.27 15.76 5.09
N PHE A 235 3.28 15.11 3.92
CA PHE A 235 4.46 14.54 3.25
C PHE A 235 5.68 15.47 3.24
N PHE A 236 5.42 16.77 3.20
CA PHE A 236 6.43 17.79 3.01
C PHE A 236 6.69 18.67 4.23
N PHE A 237 6.03 18.47 5.38
CA PHE A 237 6.11 19.43 6.50
C PHE A 237 7.53 19.63 7.05
N GLN A 238 8.37 18.59 6.96
CA GLN A 238 9.77 18.66 7.40
C GLN A 238 10.64 19.52 6.46
N PHE A 239 10.19 19.69 5.21
CA PHE A 239 10.93 20.33 4.14
C PHE A 239 10.38 21.71 3.78
N LEU A 240 9.09 21.96 4.00
CA LEU A 240 8.37 23.11 3.46
C LEU A 240 7.58 23.88 4.51
N LYS A 241 7.38 25.18 4.24
CA LYS A 241 6.32 26.02 4.79
C LYS A 241 5.31 26.28 3.68
N SER A 242 4.02 26.26 4.02
CA SER A 242 2.95 26.64 3.10
C SER A 242 2.40 28.02 3.46
N ALA A 243 2.14 28.84 2.46
CA ALA A 243 1.32 30.04 2.59
C ALA A 243 0.17 29.97 1.58
N GLU A 244 -1.04 30.28 2.02
CA GLU A 244 -2.17 30.47 1.12
C GLU A 244 -2.06 31.88 0.52
N ALA A 245 -1.73 31.96 -0.77
CA ALA A 245 -1.60 33.24 -1.47
C ALA A 245 -2.97 33.81 -1.83
N GLU A 246 -3.90 32.93 -2.20
CA GLU A 246 -5.31 33.19 -2.50
C GLU A 246 -6.11 31.93 -2.11
N PRO A 247 -7.45 31.99 -1.91
CA PRO A 247 -8.25 30.81 -1.61
C PRO A 247 -7.92 29.64 -2.54
N GLY A 248 -7.33 28.58 -1.98
CA GLY A 248 -6.92 27.37 -2.71
C GLY A 248 -5.68 27.44 -3.58
N ASN A 249 -5.01 28.58 -3.60
CA ASN A 249 -3.67 28.70 -4.18
C ASN A 249 -2.64 28.62 -3.05
N VAL A 250 -2.17 27.41 -2.78
CA VAL A 250 -1.14 27.15 -1.78
C VAL A 250 0.22 27.24 -2.47
N ILE A 251 1.08 28.12 -1.94
CA ILE A 251 2.48 28.22 -2.35
C ILE A 251 3.33 27.56 -1.27
N PHE A 252 4.11 26.57 -1.69
CA PHE A 252 5.12 25.96 -0.85
C PHE A 252 6.45 26.68 -1.01
N THR A 253 7.06 26.99 0.13
CA THR A 253 8.38 27.61 0.25
C THR A 253 9.26 26.67 1.08
N PRO A 254 10.54 26.51 0.73
CA PRO A 254 11.38 25.58 1.46
C PRO A 254 11.76 26.14 2.84
N VAL A 255 11.86 25.28 3.87
CA VAL A 255 12.36 25.70 5.20
C VAL A 255 13.85 26.03 5.17
N ARG A 256 14.59 25.48 4.20
CA ARG A 256 16.01 25.69 3.96
C ARG A 256 16.31 25.62 2.46
N GLU A 257 17.33 26.32 1.99
CA GLU A 257 17.64 26.45 0.57
C GLU A 257 17.83 25.09 -0.14
N GLU A 258 18.42 24.11 0.53
CA GLU A 258 18.63 22.77 -0.02
C GLU A 258 17.33 22.02 -0.38
N TYR A 259 16.19 22.43 0.20
CA TYR A 259 14.87 21.85 -0.07
C TYR A 259 14.09 22.59 -1.17
N SER A 260 14.71 23.54 -1.87
CA SER A 260 14.05 24.30 -2.95
C SER A 260 13.48 23.40 -4.05
N TRP A 261 14.14 22.28 -4.35
CA TRP A 261 13.63 21.32 -5.33
C TRP A 261 12.35 20.61 -4.85
N ILE A 262 12.25 20.30 -3.56
CA ILE A 262 11.04 19.72 -2.94
C ILE A 262 9.90 20.75 -2.99
N ALA A 263 10.19 22.03 -2.74
CA ALA A 263 9.20 23.09 -2.83
C ALA A 263 8.65 23.22 -4.25
N ASN A 264 9.54 23.20 -5.24
CA ASN A 264 9.16 23.22 -6.64
C ASN A 264 8.31 22.00 -7.02
N LEU A 265 8.68 20.80 -6.56
CA LEU A 265 7.90 19.58 -6.76
C LEU A 265 6.50 19.67 -6.14
N ALA A 266 6.39 20.11 -4.89
CA ALA A 266 5.12 20.27 -4.20
C ALA A 266 4.20 21.27 -4.90
N ASN A 267 4.74 22.40 -5.37
CA ASN A 267 4.00 23.38 -6.16
C ASN A 267 3.51 22.81 -7.50
N ARG A 268 4.32 21.98 -8.18
CA ARG A 268 3.93 21.28 -9.42
C ARG A 268 2.82 20.26 -9.15
N ILE A 269 2.93 19.49 -8.08
CA ILE A 269 1.91 18.52 -7.63
C ILE A 269 0.59 19.25 -7.34
N HIS A 270 0.62 20.32 -6.54
CA HIS A 270 -0.56 21.11 -6.18
C HIS A 270 -1.28 21.59 -7.44
N ARG A 271 -0.54 22.22 -8.37
CA ARG A 271 -1.09 22.69 -9.65
C ARG A 271 -1.71 21.57 -10.46
N ALA A 272 -1.02 20.43 -10.62
CA ALA A 272 -1.52 19.31 -11.40
C ALA A 272 -2.81 18.72 -10.84
N VAL A 273 -2.93 18.62 -9.51
CA VAL A 273 -4.16 18.18 -8.83
C VAL A 273 -5.29 19.20 -9.03
N THR A 274 -5.01 20.49 -8.84
CA THR A 274 -6.00 21.55 -9.05
C THR A 274 -6.54 21.58 -10.47
N ASP A 275 -5.66 21.47 -11.47
CA ASP A 275 -6.04 21.49 -12.88
C ASP A 275 -6.89 20.27 -13.26
N GLU A 276 -6.55 19.08 -12.76
CA GLU A 276 -7.35 17.87 -12.99
C GLU A 276 -8.74 17.99 -12.36
N ARG A 277 -8.82 18.48 -11.12
CA ARG A 277 -10.11 18.69 -10.44
C ARG A 277 -11.00 19.69 -11.20
N LYS A 278 -10.43 20.77 -11.76
CA LYS A 278 -11.15 21.71 -12.62
C LYS A 278 -11.68 21.03 -13.89
N SER A 279 -10.85 20.21 -14.54
CA SER A 279 -11.23 19.39 -15.69
C SER A 279 -12.42 18.46 -15.37
N MET A 280 -12.43 17.81 -14.21
CA MET A 280 -13.55 16.96 -13.77
C MET A 280 -14.87 17.74 -13.61
N ILE A 281 -14.85 18.96 -13.07
CA ILE A 281 -16.04 19.82 -12.98
C ILE A 281 -16.56 20.17 -14.39
N MET A 282 -15.67 20.63 -15.27
CA MET A 282 -16.07 21.05 -16.62
C MET A 282 -16.68 19.90 -17.43
N LYS A 283 -16.14 18.67 -17.30
CA LYS A 283 -16.72 17.46 -17.90
C LYS A 283 -18.13 17.17 -17.37
N ARG A 284 -18.37 17.37 -16.06
CA ARG A 284 -19.71 17.19 -15.47
C ARG A 284 -20.70 18.26 -15.94
N ALA A 285 -20.28 19.52 -16.05
CA ALA A 285 -21.13 20.62 -16.49
C ALA A 285 -21.56 20.48 -17.97
N THR A 286 -20.75 19.81 -18.79
CA THR A 286 -21.00 19.64 -20.24
C THR A 286 -21.68 18.32 -20.59
N THR A 287 -21.77 17.37 -19.65
CA THR A 287 -22.51 16.13 -19.86
C THR A 287 -24.01 16.44 -19.65
N PRO A 288 -24.85 16.44 -20.71
CA PRO A 288 -26.28 16.70 -20.53
C PRO A 288 -26.86 15.68 -19.55
N ASN A 289 -27.67 16.15 -18.60
CA ASN A 289 -28.40 15.30 -17.67
C ASN A 289 -29.29 14.33 -18.47
N LEU A 290 -28.78 13.13 -18.78
CA LEU A 290 -29.53 12.03 -19.38
C LEU A 290 -30.56 11.42 -18.38
N THR A 291 -30.90 12.14 -17.32
CA THR A 291 -31.79 11.68 -16.24
C THR A 291 -33.20 12.25 -16.32
N ASP A 292 -33.61 12.82 -17.45
CA ASP A 292 -35.02 13.12 -17.74
C ASP A 292 -35.66 12.11 -18.69
N ASP A 293 -35.31 10.82 -18.54
CA ASP A 293 -36.23 9.73 -18.88
C ASP A 293 -37.02 9.41 -17.61
N GLY A 294 -38.33 9.69 -17.63
CA GLY A 294 -39.29 9.48 -16.54
C GLY A 294 -39.48 8.03 -16.08
N SER A 295 -38.49 7.16 -16.26
CA SER A 295 -38.49 5.77 -15.82
C SER A 295 -37.95 5.64 -14.38
N ARG A 296 -38.88 5.78 -13.43
CA ARG A 296 -38.86 5.21 -12.05
C ARG A 296 -37.48 4.80 -11.51
N ARG A 297 -36.87 5.68 -10.73
CA ARG A 297 -35.75 5.38 -9.82
C ARG A 297 -36.12 4.21 -8.89
N ARG A 298 -35.59 3.01 -9.17
CA ARG A 298 -35.30 2.04 -8.10
C ARG A 298 -34.01 2.50 -7.45
N GLY A 299 -34.07 2.84 -6.17
CA GLY A 299 -32.94 3.37 -5.42
C GLY A 299 -31.76 2.41 -5.41
N CYS A 300 -30.61 2.86 -5.93
CA CYS A 300 -29.33 2.42 -5.42
C CYS A 300 -29.16 3.09 -4.05
N ILE A 301 -29.77 2.49 -3.04
CA ILE A 301 -29.38 2.71 -1.65
C ILE A 301 -28.00 2.06 -1.54
N PHE A 302 -26.94 2.87 -1.46
CA PHE A 302 -25.73 2.42 -0.80
C PHE A 302 -26.16 2.09 0.63
N SER A 303 -26.34 0.80 0.92
CA SER A 303 -26.62 0.31 2.26
C SER A 303 -25.38 0.61 3.11
N ILE A 304 -25.44 1.73 3.83
CA ILE A 304 -24.71 1.91 5.08
C ILE A 304 -25.16 0.74 5.96
N LEU A 305 -24.24 -0.17 6.27
CA LEU A 305 -24.48 -1.28 7.17
C LEU A 305 -25.09 -0.74 8.48
N PRO A 306 -26.15 -1.36 9.01
CA PRO A 306 -26.67 -0.99 10.31
C PRO A 306 -25.69 -1.44 11.38
N GLY A 307 -25.41 -0.55 12.34
CA GLY A 307 -24.76 -0.93 13.58
C GLY A 307 -25.55 -2.03 14.28
N THR A 308 -24.82 -2.90 14.98
CA THR A 308 -25.40 -3.76 16.00
C THR A 308 -24.59 -3.57 17.27
N ILE A 309 -25.32 -3.10 18.28
CA ILE A 309 -25.20 -3.28 19.74
C ILE A 309 -23.99 -4.10 20.21
#